data_AF-A0A6J4LAP3-F1
#
_entry.id   AF-A0A6J4LAP3-F1
#
_cell.length_a   1.000
_cell.length_b   1.000
_cell.length_c   1.000
_cell.angle_alpha   90.00
_cell.angle_beta   90.00
_cell.angle_gamma   90.00
#
_symmetry.space_group_name_H-M   'P 1'
#
loop_
_entity.id
_entity.type
_entity.pdbx_description
1 polymer ?
#
loop_
_entity_poly.entity_id
_entity_poly.type
_entity_poly.pdbx_seq_one_letter_code
_entity_poly.pdbx_strand_id
1 'polypeptide(L)'
;MQDFPPVVPDFEDTAATPTSRATADVRADAPRTPRSRGDFSRPDTRSPSRFLLWLLRQQRSAIVLLTGVTVLQWLPGAVGPYVVGRIIDDGITARDLDVVVRLGLVLLGLVLVGAASGVLSHTLIVR
;
A
#
# COMPACT_ATOMS: atom_id res chain seq x y z
N MET A 1 35.72 13.11 -3.19
CA MET A 1 35.12 11.76 -3.18
C MET A 1 35.87 10.88 -2.18
N GLN A 2 35.68 11.03 -0.87
CA GLN A 2 36.28 10.07 0.10
C GLN A 2 35.47 9.75 1.37
N ASP A 3 34.29 10.34 1.62
CA ASP A 3 33.52 10.02 2.84
C ASP A 3 32.18 9.32 2.52
N PHE A 4 32.27 8.17 1.84
CA PHE A 4 31.15 7.25 1.70
C PHE A 4 31.67 5.81 1.67
N PRO A 5 31.08 4.86 2.43
CA PRO A 5 29.84 4.96 3.22
C PRO A 5 30.02 5.45 4.69
N PRO A 6 28.98 5.99 5.34
CA PRO A 6 29.01 6.33 6.77
C PRO A 6 29.18 5.07 7.63
N VAL A 7 30.00 5.16 8.67
CA VAL A 7 30.15 4.13 9.70
C VAL A 7 28.80 3.93 10.37
N VAL A 8 28.17 2.80 10.09
CA VAL A 8 26.99 2.34 10.83
C VAL A 8 27.54 1.80 12.15
N PRO A 9 27.17 2.35 13.32
CA PRO A 9 27.56 1.75 14.60
C PRO A 9 27.05 0.31 14.63
N ASP A 10 27.99 -0.63 14.76
CA ASP A 10 27.72 -2.05 14.83
C ASP A 10 26.72 -2.34 15.96
N PHE A 11 25.87 -3.35 15.76
CA PHE A 11 24.89 -3.85 16.73
C PHE A 11 25.54 -4.57 17.94
N GLU A 12 26.70 -4.10 18.40
CA GLU A 12 27.48 -4.71 19.47
C GLU A 12 27.90 -3.67 20.51
N ASP A 13 26.93 -3.23 21.32
CA ASP A 13 27.21 -2.65 22.64
C ASP A 13 26.37 -3.38 23.70
N THR A 14 26.56 -4.71 23.75
CA THR A 14 26.15 -5.52 24.90
C THR A 14 27.23 -5.43 25.96
N ALA A 15 27.40 -4.24 26.57
CA ALA A 15 28.22 -4.06 27.76
C ALA A 15 27.83 -2.80 28.54
N ALA A 16 26.59 -2.73 29.03
CA ALA A 16 26.20 -1.75 30.04
C ALA A 16 25.78 -2.42 31.36
N THR A 17 26.68 -2.33 32.33
CA THR A 17 26.47 -2.63 33.76
C THR A 17 25.31 -1.78 34.34
N PRO A 18 24.46 -2.32 35.23
CA PRO A 18 23.18 -1.70 35.58
C PRO A 18 23.32 -0.67 36.72
N THR A 19 22.91 0.58 36.47
CA THR A 19 22.64 1.55 37.55
C THR A 19 21.15 1.63 37.79
N SER A 20 20.77 1.26 39.01
CA SER A 20 19.42 1.08 39.54
C SER A 20 18.70 2.40 39.87
N ARG A 21 17.37 2.35 39.75
CA ARG A 21 16.29 3.18 40.35
C ARG A 21 15.88 4.50 39.66
N ALA A 22 14.81 4.37 38.86
CA ALA A 22 13.61 5.18 39.06
C ALA A 22 12.38 4.34 38.68
N THR A 23 11.70 3.79 39.69
CA THR A 23 10.39 3.15 39.58
C THR A 23 9.35 4.24 39.31
N ALA A 24 9.12 4.53 38.03
CA ALA A 24 7.90 5.18 37.57
C ALA A 24 6.98 4.09 37.01
N ASP A 25 5.76 4.10 37.49
CA ASP A 25 4.66 3.17 37.27
C ASP A 25 4.32 3.01 35.78
N VAL A 26 5.11 2.19 35.06
CA VAL A 26 4.74 1.71 33.73
C VAL A 26 3.83 0.52 33.95
N ARG A 27 2.52 0.80 34.02
CA ARG A 27 1.48 -0.20 33.81
C ARG A 27 1.92 -1.05 32.63
N ALA A 28 2.21 -2.33 32.87
CA ALA A 28 2.66 -3.26 31.85
C ALA A 28 1.62 -3.29 30.73
N ASP A 29 1.87 -2.51 29.68
CA ASP A 29 1.12 -2.56 28.45
C ASP A 29 1.34 -3.98 27.94
N ALA A 30 0.24 -4.75 27.88
CA ALA A 30 0.28 -6.16 27.50
C ALA A 30 1.14 -6.31 26.24
N PRO A 31 1.98 -7.35 26.14
CA PRO A 31 2.90 -7.51 25.02
C PRO A 31 2.09 -7.45 23.73
N ARG A 32 2.22 -6.32 23.01
CA ARG A 32 1.66 -6.17 21.67
C ARG A 32 2.40 -7.21 20.85
N THR A 33 1.75 -8.34 20.57
CA THR A 33 2.29 -9.37 19.71
C THR A 33 2.73 -8.69 18.42
N PRO A 34 4.03 -8.70 18.08
CA PRO A 34 4.49 -8.10 16.85
C PRO A 34 3.72 -8.77 15.73
N ARG A 35 2.90 -8.02 14.98
CA ARG A 35 2.36 -8.50 13.71
C ARG A 35 3.55 -9.07 12.95
N SER A 36 3.52 -10.37 12.62
CA SER A 36 4.63 -11.07 11.98
C SER A 36 5.05 -10.29 10.73
N ARG A 37 6.06 -9.42 10.89
CA ARG A 37 6.88 -8.93 9.79
C ARG A 37 7.58 -10.17 9.25
N GLY A 38 7.73 -10.27 7.94
CA GLY A 38 8.28 -11.46 7.27
C GLY A 38 9.54 -11.99 7.97
N ASP A 39 9.78 -13.29 7.86
CA ASP A 39 10.98 -13.91 8.44
C ASP A 39 12.22 -13.48 7.64
N PHE A 40 12.86 -12.40 8.10
CA PHE A 40 14.10 -11.86 7.53
C PHE A 40 15.35 -12.56 8.06
N SER A 41 15.22 -13.58 8.92
CA SER A 41 16.36 -14.19 9.62
C SER A 41 17.23 -15.06 8.69
N ARG A 42 16.72 -15.48 7.53
CA ARG A 42 17.45 -16.33 6.57
C ARG A 42 17.21 -15.94 5.10
N PRO A 43 17.92 -14.92 4.59
CA PRO A 43 17.85 -14.54 3.18
C PRO A 43 18.45 -15.61 2.25
N ASP A 44 17.83 -15.87 1.09
CA ASP A 44 18.39 -16.75 0.05
C ASP A 44 19.43 -15.97 -0.77
N THR A 45 20.71 -16.10 -0.42
CA THR A 45 21.84 -15.40 -1.08
C THR A 45 22.54 -16.24 -2.16
N ARG A 46 22.01 -17.43 -2.51
CA ARG A 46 22.65 -18.37 -3.44
C ARG A 46 22.75 -17.85 -4.88
N SER A 47 21.92 -16.86 -5.24
CA SER A 47 22.00 -16.12 -6.52
C SER A 47 21.19 -14.81 -6.44
N PRO A 48 21.51 -13.78 -7.24
CA PRO A 48 20.78 -12.51 -7.21
C PRO A 48 19.27 -12.64 -7.48
N SER A 49 18.87 -13.47 -8.43
CA SER A 49 17.45 -13.68 -8.78
C SER A 49 16.67 -14.37 -7.66
N ARG A 50 17.27 -15.38 -7.01
CA ARG A 50 16.66 -16.07 -5.86
C ARG A 50 16.49 -15.15 -4.66
N PHE A 51 17.46 -14.27 -4.44
CA PHE A 51 17.37 -13.24 -3.39
C PHE A 51 16.19 -12.30 -3.65
N LEU A 52 16.06 -11.76 -4.87
CA LEU A 52 14.95 -10.87 -5.23
C LEU A 52 13.58 -11.57 -5.11
N LEU A 53 13.48 -12.83 -5.55
CA LEU A 53 12.24 -13.58 -5.42
C LEU A 53 11.89 -13.87 -3.96
N TRP A 54 12.89 -14.21 -3.14
CA TRP A 54 12.70 -14.36 -1.69
C TRP A 54 12.21 -13.06 -1.07
N LEU A 55 12.82 -11.93 -1.43
CA LEU A 55 12.43 -10.61 -0.94
C LEU A 55 10.99 -10.25 -1.34
N LEU A 56 10.62 -10.42 -2.61
CA LEU A 56 9.26 -10.22 -3.12
C LEU A 56 8.23 -11.06 -2.36
N ARG A 57 8.57 -12.31 -2.00
CA ARG A 57 7.70 -13.19 -1.22
C ARG A 57 7.43 -12.68 0.19
N GLN A 58 8.41 -12.03 0.83
CA GLN A 58 8.22 -11.44 2.17
C GLN A 58 7.23 -10.27 2.14
N GLN A 59 7.15 -9.55 1.02
CA GLN A 59 6.23 -8.43 0.82
C GLN A 59 4.96 -8.79 0.03
N ARG A 60 4.62 -10.09 -0.09
CA ARG A 60 3.46 -10.56 -0.87
C ARG A 60 2.15 -9.87 -0.52
N SER A 61 1.91 -9.57 0.76
CA SER A 61 0.69 -8.90 1.22
C SER A 61 0.62 -7.46 0.74
N ALA A 62 1.76 -6.75 0.78
CA ALA A 62 1.87 -5.40 0.25
C ALA A 62 1.69 -5.41 -1.27
N ILE A 63 2.31 -6.35 -2.00
CA ILE A 63 2.14 -6.47 -3.45
C ILE A 63 0.67 -6.68 -3.81
N VAL A 64 0.00 -7.67 -3.21
CA VAL A 64 -1.41 -7.97 -3.52
C VAL A 64 -2.31 -6.79 -3.22
N LEU A 65 -2.12 -6.13 -2.06
CA LEU A 65 -2.90 -4.96 -1.69
C LEU A 65 -2.67 -3.80 -2.67
N LEU A 66 -1.42 -3.46 -2.96
CA LEU A 66 -1.08 -2.34 -3.83
C LEU A 66 -1.56 -2.60 -5.26
N THR A 67 -1.37 -3.81 -5.79
CA THR A 67 -1.89 -4.20 -7.11
C THR A 67 -3.41 -4.04 -7.17
N GLY A 68 -4.15 -4.53 -6.17
CA GLY A 68 -5.61 -4.39 -6.14
C GLY A 68 -6.06 -2.93 -6.11
N VAL A 69 -5.44 -2.11 -5.26
CA VAL A 69 -5.73 -0.68 -5.17
C VAL A 69 -5.40 0.03 -6.48
N THR A 70 -4.27 -0.27 -7.11
CA THR A 70 -3.91 0.31 -8.40
C THR A 70 -4.90 -0.08 -9.48
N VAL A 71 -5.35 -1.33 -9.57
CA VAL A 71 -6.37 -1.74 -10.54
C VAL A 71 -7.64 -0.90 -10.39
N LEU A 72 -8.12 -0.71 -9.15
CA LEU A 72 -9.29 0.13 -8.88
C LEU A 72 -9.07 1.60 -9.28
N GLN A 73 -7.87 2.13 -9.06
CA GLN A 73 -7.49 3.48 -9.47
C GLN A 73 -7.57 3.68 -11.00
N TRP A 74 -7.28 2.66 -11.80
CA TRP A 74 -7.32 2.73 -13.27
C TRP A 74 -8.72 2.54 -13.87
N LEU A 75 -9.69 2.05 -13.09
CA LEU A 75 -11.05 1.79 -13.59
C LEU A 75 -11.72 3.00 -14.28
N PRO A 76 -11.64 4.24 -13.76
CA PRO A 76 -12.21 5.40 -14.45
C PRO A 76 -11.63 5.63 -15.84
N GLY A 77 -10.31 5.44 -16.00
CA GLY A 77 -9.64 5.63 -17.29
C GLY A 77 -9.99 4.54 -18.31
N ALA A 78 -10.18 3.31 -17.84
CA ALA A 78 -10.49 2.17 -18.71
C ALA A 78 -11.98 2.09 -19.08
N VAL A 79 -12.88 2.34 -18.12
CA VAL A 79 -14.34 2.13 -18.28
C VAL A 79 -15.08 3.45 -18.54
N GLY A 80 -14.53 4.60 -18.12
CA GLY A 80 -15.15 5.92 -18.29
C GLY A 80 -15.56 6.24 -19.73
N PRO A 81 -14.70 6.04 -20.75
CA PRO A 81 -15.06 6.31 -22.14
C PRO A 81 -16.27 5.49 -22.62
N TYR A 82 -16.38 4.22 -22.19
CA TYR A 82 -17.54 3.38 -22.52
C TYR A 82 -18.83 3.92 -21.90
N VAL A 83 -18.80 4.30 -20.61
CA VAL A 83 -19.98 4.85 -19.92
C VAL A 83 -20.41 6.18 -20.55
N VAL A 84 -19.45 7.03 -20.92
CA VAL A 84 -19.73 8.30 -21.61
C VAL A 84 -20.37 8.06 -22.98
N GLY A 85 -19.85 7.12 -23.78
CA GLY A 85 -20.47 6.75 -25.06
C GLY A 85 -21.93 6.29 -24.85
N ARG A 86 -22.17 5.45 -23.85
CA ARG A 86 -23.51 4.98 -23.50
C ARG A 86 -24.46 6.11 -23.09
N ILE A 87 -23.98 7.12 -22.36
CA ILE A 87 -24.77 8.32 -22.01
C ILE A 87 -25.21 9.07 -23.28
N ILE A 88 -24.31 9.18 -24.26
CA ILE A 88 -24.58 9.89 -25.51
C ILE A 88 -25.57 9.09 -26.39
N ASP A 89 -25.31 7.81 -26.58
CA ASP A 89 -26.06 6.95 -27.49
C ASP A 89 -27.46 6.62 -26.94
N ASP A 90 -27.54 6.13 -25.70
CA ASP A 90 -28.79 5.66 -25.11
C ASP A 90 -29.56 6.77 -24.37
N GLY A 91 -28.87 7.85 -23.99
CA GLY A 91 -29.46 8.97 -23.25
C GLY A 91 -29.75 10.18 -24.13
N ILE A 92 -28.70 10.87 -24.58
CA ILE A 92 -28.83 12.14 -25.30
C ILE A 92 -29.53 11.96 -26.65
N THR A 93 -29.11 10.98 -27.45
CA THR A 93 -29.68 10.71 -28.78
C THR A 93 -31.13 10.26 -28.69
N ALA A 94 -31.45 9.39 -27.72
CA ALA A 94 -32.81 8.95 -27.43
C ALA A 94 -33.67 10.00 -26.69
N ARG A 95 -33.06 11.10 -26.23
CA ARG A 95 -33.67 12.12 -25.34
C ARG A 95 -34.24 11.54 -24.04
N ASP A 96 -33.61 10.50 -23.52
CA ASP A 96 -33.95 9.87 -22.25
C ASP A 96 -33.04 10.39 -21.13
N LEU A 97 -33.57 11.31 -20.31
CA LEU A 97 -32.84 11.89 -19.20
C LEU A 97 -32.63 10.91 -18.03
N ASP A 98 -33.47 9.88 -17.88
CA ASP A 98 -33.30 8.89 -16.82
C ASP A 98 -32.04 8.07 -17.05
N VAL A 99 -31.79 7.68 -18.31
CA VAL A 99 -30.55 7.01 -18.71
C VAL A 99 -29.32 7.90 -18.46
N VAL A 100 -29.40 9.19 -18.84
CA VAL A 100 -28.31 10.16 -18.61
C VAL A 100 -27.97 10.26 -17.13
N VAL A 101 -28.97 10.42 -16.26
CA VAL A 101 -28.75 10.55 -14.82
C VAL A 101 -28.20 9.25 -14.23
N ARG A 102 -28.77 8.10 -14.59
CA ARG A 102 -28.35 6.80 -14.05
C ARG A 102 -26.91 6.47 -14.40
N LEU A 103 -26.55 6.60 -15.68
CA LEU A 103 -25.18 6.35 -16.13
C LEU A 103 -24.22 7.45 -15.65
N GLY A 104 -24.69 8.69 -15.51
CA GLY A 104 -23.92 9.77 -14.86
C GLY A 104 -23.57 9.46 -13.41
N LEU A 105 -24.51 8.89 -12.64
CA LEU A 105 -24.25 8.42 -11.27
C LEU A 105 -23.29 7.22 -11.25
N VAL A 106 -23.40 6.30 -12.21
CA VAL A 106 -22.42 5.21 -12.37
C VAL A 106 -21.02 5.76 -12.64
N LEU A 107 -20.90 6.74 -13.54
CA LEU A 107 -19.63 7.39 -13.84
C LEU A 107 -19.06 8.15 -12.63
N LEU A 108 -19.91 8.85 -11.88
CA LEU A 108 -19.51 9.50 -10.63
C LEU A 108 -18.99 8.48 -9.62
N GLY A 109 -19.73 7.37 -9.41
CA GLY A 109 -19.30 6.29 -8.53
C GLY A 109 -17.95 5.70 -8.94
N LEU A 110 -17.75 5.49 -10.25
CA LEU A 110 -16.49 5.02 -10.80
C LEU A 110 -15.32 5.96 -10.45
N VAL A 111 -15.49 7.26 -10.68
CA VAL A 111 -14.48 8.29 -10.36
C VAL A 111 -14.19 8.32 -8.85
N LEU A 112 -15.22 8.24 -8.00
CA LEU A 112 -15.04 8.22 -6.55
C LEU A 112 -14.25 6.98 -6.08
N VAL A 113 -14.52 5.80 -6.65
CA VAL A 113 -13.75 4.58 -6.37
C VAL A 113 -12.29 4.75 -6.78
N GLY A 114 -12.05 5.29 -7.97
CA GLY A 114 -10.69 5.53 -8.45
C GLY A 114 -9.93 6.54 -7.57
N ALA A 115 -10.58 7.64 -7.20
CA ALA A 115 -10.02 8.67 -6.33
C ALA A 115 -9.72 8.14 -4.92
N ALA A 116 -10.66 7.42 -4.30
CA ALA A 116 -10.47 6.81 -2.99
C ALA A 116 -9.33 5.77 -3.01
N SER A 117 -9.21 5.00 -4.09
CA SER A 117 -8.10 4.05 -4.29
C SER A 117 -6.77 4.78 -4.40
N GLY A 118 -6.69 5.90 -5.13
CA GLY A 118 -5.50 6.75 -5.20
C GLY A 118 -5.08 7.29 -3.83
N VAL A 119 -6.03 7.79 -3.04
CA VAL A 119 -5.77 8.26 -1.66
C VAL A 119 -5.26 7.12 -0.77
N LEU A 120 -5.89 5.95 -0.85
CA LEU A 120 -5.47 4.77 -0.10
C LEU A 120 -4.06 4.33 -0.48
N SER A 121 -3.72 4.31 -1.77
CA SER A 121 -2.38 3.99 -2.26
C SER A 121 -1.32 4.91 -1.64
N HIS A 122 -1.54 6.23 -1.68
CA HIS A 122 -0.63 7.18 -1.04
C HIS A 122 -0.51 6.98 0.47
N THR A 123 -1.63 6.68 1.14
CA THR A 123 -1.65 6.44 2.59
C THR A 123 -0.87 5.17 2.97
N LEU A 124 -0.92 4.13 2.13
CA LEU A 124 -0.19 2.88 2.35
C LEU A 124 1.31 3.03 2.08
N ILE A 125 1.72 3.91 1.17
CA ILE A 125 3.14 4.13 0.84
C ILE A 125 3.87 4.93 1.93
N VAL A 126 3.17 5.86 2.60
CA VAL A 126 3.77 6.77 3.60
C VAL A 126 3.81 6.16 5.01
N ARG A 127 3.20 5.00 5.23
CA ARG A 127 3.19 4.29 6.52
C ARG A 127 4.27 3.22 6.61
#